data_AF-A0A4Q3XFX9-F1
#
_entry.id   AF-A0A4Q3XFX9-F1
#
_cell.length_a   1.000
_cell.length_b   1.000
_cell.length_c   1.000
_cell.angle_alpha   90.00
_cell.angle_beta   90.00
_cell.angle_gamma   90.00
#
_symmetry.space_group_name_H-M   'P 1'
#
loop_
_entity.id
_entity.type
_entity.pdbx_description
1 polymer ?
#
loop_
_entity_poly.entity_id
_entity_poly.type
_entity_poly.pdbx_seq_one_letter_code
_entity_poly.pdbx_strand_id
1 'polypeptide(L)' 'AWERILAGATLVQGYTGFIYGGPFWARSIHKGIAKRVRAAGFSSIAQAVGAENPR' A
#
# COMPACT_ATOMS: atom_id res chain seq x y z
N ALA A 1 1.39 -5.52 0.44
CA ALA A 1 0.92 -4.24 1.02
C ALA A 1 -0.31 -3.73 0.29
N TRP A 2 -0.24 -3.57 -1.04
CA TRP A 2 -1.38 -3.15 -1.86
C TRP A 2 -2.64 -4.02 -1.69
N GLU A 3 -2.52 -5.34 -1.84
CA GLU A 3 -3.66 -6.27 -1.62
C GLU A 3 -4.27 -6.13 -0.23
N ARG A 4 -3.45 -6.00 0.82
CA ARG A 4 -3.95 -5.77 2.19
C ARG A 4 -4.74 -4.48 2.31
N ILE A 5 -4.33 -3.41 1.62
CA ILE A 5 -5.05 -2.15 1.58
C ILE A 5 -6.39 -2.34 0.87
N LEU A 6 -6.40 -2.98 -0.32
CA LEU A 6 -7.62 -3.29 -1.05
C LEU A 6 -8.61 -4.12 -0.22
N ALA A 7 -8.10 -5.06 0.59
CA ALA A 7 -8.86 -5.87 1.53
C ALA A 7 -9.41 -5.12 2.76
N GLY A 8 -9.05 -3.84 2.94
CA GLY A 8 -9.57 -2.99 4.02
C GLY A 8 -8.57 -2.61 5.11
N ALA A 9 -7.28 -2.98 4.99
CA ALA A 9 -6.29 -2.54 5.96
C ALA A 9 -6.03 -1.03 5.85
N THR A 10 -6.27 -0.31 6.94
CA THR A 10 -5.95 1.14 7.06
C THR A 10 -4.49 1.39 7.41
N LEU A 11 -3.79 0.37 7.94
CA LEU A 11 -2.37 0.40 8.27
C LEU A 11 -1.72 -0.92 7.88
N VAL A 12 -0.52 -0.85 7.29
CA VAL A 12 0.33 -2.01 7.02
C VAL A 12 1.71 -1.77 7.64
N GLN A 13 2.19 -2.73 8.42
CA GLN A 13 3.51 -2.72 9.02
C GLN A 13 4.43 -3.74 8.34
N GLY A 14 5.72 -3.45 8.31
CA GLY A 14 6.73 -4.37 7.80
C GLY A 14 7.99 -4.29 8.65
N TYR A 15 8.42 -5.44 9.17
CA TYR A 15 9.63 -5.57 9.98
C TYR A 15 10.73 -6.31 9.21
N THR A 16 10.49 -7.57 8.87
CA THR A 16 11.42 -8.42 8.10
C THR A 16 11.84 -7.75 6.79
N GLY A 17 10.90 -7.14 6.08
CA GLY A 17 11.19 -6.42 4.83
C GLY A 17 12.10 -5.19 5.04
N PHE A 18 11.98 -4.49 6.17
CA PHE A 18 12.88 -3.39 6.50
C PHE A 18 14.28 -3.89 6.84
N ILE A 19 14.38 -4.92 7.69
CA ILE A 19 15.67 -5.50 8.12
C ILE A 19 16.47 -6.01 6.93
N TYR A 20 15.85 -6.78 6.03
CA TYR A 20 16.56 -7.38 4.89
C TYR A 20 16.55 -6.54 3.62
N GLY A 21 15.61 -5.61 3.48
CA GLY A 21 15.51 -4.70 2.32
C GLY A 21 16.33 -3.42 2.47
N GLY A 22 16.92 -3.19 3.65
CA GLY A 22 17.74 -2.03 3.94
C GLY A 22 16.94 -0.73 4.16
N PRO A 23 17.64 0.37 4.47
CA PRO A 23 17.02 1.62 4.94
C PRO A 23 16.06 2.28 3.92
N PHE A 24 16.23 1.99 2.62
CA PHE A 24 15.35 2.54 1.58
C PHE A 24 14.12 1.67 1.26
N TRP A 25 13.96 0.52 1.91
CA TRP A 25 12.83 -0.39 1.65
C TRP A 25 11.47 0.31 1.81
N ALA A 26 11.28 1.05 2.91
CA ALA A 26 10.03 1.79 3.16
C ALA A 26 9.73 2.82 2.05
N ARG A 27 10.76 3.52 1.56
CA ARG A 27 10.63 4.46 0.44
C ARG A 27 10.17 3.76 -0.84
N SER A 28 10.72 2.58 -1.13
CA SER A 28 10.33 1.76 -2.28
C SER A 28 8.86 1.30 -2.18
N ILE A 29 8.44 0.86 -0.99
CA ILE A 29 7.04 0.50 -0.71
C ILE A 29 6.11 1.70 -0.95
N HIS A 30 6.40 2.87 -0.37
CA HIS A 30 5.57 4.07 -0.56
C HIS A 30 5.46 4.48 -2.03
N LYS A 31 6.57 4.48 -2.78
CA LYS A 31 6.54 4.78 -4.22
C LYS A 31 5.71 3.77 -5.00
N GLY A 32 5.84 2.48 -4.69
CA GLY A 32 5.08 1.41 -5.32
C GLY A 32 3.57 1.55 -5.06
N ILE A 33 3.18 1.86 -3.82
CA ILE A 33 1.78 2.11 -3.47
C ILE A 33 1.26 3.35 -4.19
N ALA A 34 2.00 4.47 -4.16
CA ALA A 34 1.58 5.69 -4.83
C ALA A 34 1.42 5.51 -6.35
N LYS A 35 2.25 4.68 -6.99
CA LYS A 35 2.10 4.31 -8.40
C LYS A 35 0.79 3.55 -8.64
N ARG A 36 0.47 2.58 -7.77
CA ARG A 36 -0.76 1.77 -7.87
C ARG A 36 -2.03 2.58 -7.60
N VAL A 37 -2.00 3.49 -6.62
CA VAL A 37 -3.11 4.44 -6.35
C VAL A 37 -3.45 5.24 -7.61
N ARG A 38 -2.44 5.86 -8.25
CA ARG A 38 -2.65 6.63 -9.49
C ARG A 38 -3.12 5.75 -10.65
N ALA A 39 -2.54 4.56 -10.81
CA ALA A 39 -2.93 3.63 -11.86
C ALA A 39 -4.37 3.10 -11.70
N ALA A 40 -4.87 3.01 -10.47
CA ALA A 40 -6.24 2.64 -10.17
C ALA A 40 -7.24 3.80 -10.29
N GLY A 41 -6.79 5.00 -10.66
CA GLY A 41 -7.65 6.19 -10.79
C GLY A 41 -8.04 6.84 -9.46
N PHE A 42 -7.47 6.41 -8.35
CA PHE A 42 -7.74 7.00 -7.03
C PHE A 42 -6.94 8.29 -6.82
N SER A 43 -7.57 9.29 -6.22
CA SER A 43 -6.92 10.55 -5.83
C SER A 43 -6.16 10.44 -4.51
N SER A 44 -6.49 9.44 -3.68
CA SER A 44 -5.79 9.16 -2.42
C SER A 44 -5.78 7.67 -2.07
N ILE A 45 -4.84 7.27 -1.21
CA ILE A 45 -4.78 5.88 -0.71
C ILE A 45 -6.02 5.49 0.10
N ALA A 46 -6.71 6.45 0.73
CA ALA A 46 -7.91 6.19 1.52
C ALA A 46 -9.04 5.60 0.67
N GLN A 47 -9.14 6.01 -0.61
CA GLN A 47 -10.11 5.45 -1.55
C GLN A 47 -9.82 4.00 -1.94
N ALA A 48 -8.56 3.57 -1.80
CA ALA A 48 -8.18 2.19 -2.09
C ALA A 48 -8.49 1.24 -0.92
N VAL A 49 -8.77 1.75 0.29
CA VAL A 49 -9.07 0.92 1.46
C VAL A 49 -10.42 0.22 1.25
N GLY A 50 -10.43 -1.12 1.22
CA GLY A 50 -11.66 -1.90 1.10
C GLY A 50 -12.24 -1.96 -0.33
N ALA A 51 -11.52 -1.43 -1.33
CA ALA A 51 -12.03 -1.31 -2.70
C ALA A 51 -12.29 -2.65 -3.40
N GLU A 52 -11.76 -3.77 -2.90
CA GLU A 52 -12.03 -5.10 -3.48
C GLU A 52 -13.41 -5.66 -3.07
N ASN A 53 -14.04 -5.11 -2.04
CA ASN A 53 -15.33 -5.58 -1.54
C ASN A 53 -16.26 -4.40 -1.22
N PRO A 54 -16.75 -3.67 -2.25
CA PRO A 54 -17.73 -2.61 -2.06
C PRO A 54 -19.06 -3.26 -1.63
N ARG A 55 -19.31 -3.27 -0.33
CA ARG A 55 -20.63 -3.56 0.24
C ARG A 55 -21.43 -2.28 0.41
#